data_AF-A0A966YE60-F1
#
_entry.id   AF-A0A966YE60-F1
#
_cell.length_a   1.000
_cell.length_b   1.000
_cell.length_c   1.000
_cell.angle_alpha   90.00
_cell.angle_beta   90.00
_cell.angle_gamma   90.00
#
_symmetry.space_group_name_H-M   'P 1'
#
loop_
_entity.id
_entity.type
_entity.pdbx_description
1 polymer ?
#
loop_
_entity_poly.entity_id
_entity_poly.type
_entity_poly.pdbx_seq_one_letter_code
_entity_poly.pdbx_strand_id
1 'polypeptide(L)'
;MKTKLILSLVLPISLMFGGPVSAQENSTAKVDESVDWDVFAETNPKQCWAVSIPKETVNTRNGRVVAVRRGDIALMVVYDPNAKVNGQIVFTGGYPFAPDSTVDLTIDGN
;
A
#
# COMPACT_ATOMS: atom_id res chain seq x y z
N MET A 1 -8.31 -63.43 26.49
CA MET A 1 -6.89 -63.58 26.04
C MET A 1 -6.73 -62.76 24.76
N LYS A 2 -6.19 -61.54 24.88
CA LYS A 2 -4.87 -61.13 24.37
C LYS A 2 -4.71 -61.30 22.84
N THR A 3 -4.96 -60.22 22.07
CA THR A 3 -4.01 -59.77 21.04
C THR A 3 -4.16 -58.26 20.81
N LYS A 4 -3.05 -57.54 20.97
CA LYS A 4 -2.88 -56.11 20.70
C LYS A 4 -2.72 -55.90 19.19
N LEU A 5 -3.33 -54.86 18.64
CA LEU A 5 -2.81 -54.20 17.44
C LEU A 5 -2.67 -52.71 17.73
N ILE A 6 -1.41 -52.31 17.82
CA ILE A 6 -0.93 -50.94 17.96
C ILE A 6 -0.95 -50.36 16.55
N LEU A 7 -1.81 -49.36 16.32
CA LEU A 7 -1.71 -48.50 15.14
C LEU A 7 -1.35 -47.09 15.61
N SER A 8 -0.05 -46.85 15.69
CA SER A 8 0.56 -45.56 15.98
C SER A 8 0.28 -44.59 14.82
N LEU A 9 -0.71 -43.72 15.00
CA LEU A 9 -0.89 -42.53 14.16
C LEU A 9 -0.20 -41.36 14.88
N VAL A 10 1.04 -41.09 14.47
CA VAL A 10 1.77 -39.88 14.87
C VAL A 10 1.11 -38.71 14.17
N LEU A 11 0.34 -37.91 14.92
CA LEU A 11 -0.22 -36.65 14.45
C LEU A 11 0.91 -35.58 14.53
N PRO A 12 1.41 -35.02 13.42
CA PRO A 12 2.28 -33.86 13.53
C PRO A 12 1.42 -32.68 14.01
N ILE A 13 1.57 -32.33 15.29
CA ILE A 13 1.09 -31.06 15.83
C ILE A 13 1.98 -29.98 15.21
N SER A 14 1.61 -29.50 14.03
CA SER A 14 2.12 -28.24 13.50
C SER A 14 1.56 -27.13 14.37
N LEU A 15 2.32 -26.70 15.39
CA LEU A 15 2.09 -25.42 16.05
C LEU A 15 2.30 -24.32 15.02
N MET A 16 1.23 -23.95 14.33
CA MET A 16 1.10 -22.64 13.71
C MET A 16 1.04 -21.63 14.85
N PHE A 17 2.19 -21.07 15.23
CA PHE A 17 2.25 -19.84 16.01
C PHE A 17 1.65 -18.73 15.15
N GLY A 18 0.34 -18.57 15.23
CA GLY A 18 -0.35 -17.36 14.80
C GLY A 18 0.01 -16.24 15.75
N GLY A 19 1.13 -15.57 15.50
CA GLY A 19 1.41 -14.28 16.11
C GLY A 19 0.29 -13.29 15.74
N PRO A 20 -0.03 -12.31 16.60
CA PRO A 20 -1.03 -11.30 16.29
C PRO A 20 -0.62 -10.62 14.97
N VAL A 21 -1.47 -10.75 13.96
CA VAL A 21 -1.44 -9.87 12.80
C VAL A 21 -1.91 -8.52 13.33
N SER A 22 -0.97 -7.67 13.75
CA SER A 22 -1.28 -6.26 13.98
C SER A 22 -1.77 -5.68 12.66
N ALA A 23 -3.07 -5.38 12.60
CA ALA A 23 -3.62 -4.51 11.59
C ALA A 23 -2.81 -3.20 11.61
N GLN A 24 -2.40 -2.73 10.43
CA GLN A 24 -1.54 -1.56 10.27
C GLN A 24 -2.15 -0.37 11.03
N GLU A 25 -1.45 0.11 12.07
CA GLU A 25 -1.88 1.27 12.86
C GLU A 25 -2.00 2.50 11.95
N ASN A 26 -3.09 3.26 12.12
CA ASN A 26 -3.17 4.61 11.59
C ASN A 26 -2.02 5.44 12.19
N SER A 27 -1.23 6.10 11.35
CA SER A 27 -0.05 6.84 11.81
C SER A 27 -0.42 7.96 12.78
N THR A 28 0.32 8.06 13.88
CA THR A 28 0.19 9.13 14.88
C THR A 28 0.58 10.51 14.33
N ALA A 29 1.18 10.56 13.14
CA ALA A 29 1.62 11.79 12.49
C ALA A 29 0.52 12.49 11.66
N LYS A 30 -0.69 11.93 11.60
CA LYS A 30 -1.81 12.54 10.86
C LYS A 30 -2.22 13.84 11.54
N VAL A 31 -2.13 14.95 10.82
CA VAL A 31 -2.42 16.31 11.32
C VAL A 31 -3.70 16.90 10.74
N ASP A 32 -4.19 16.39 9.61
CA ASP A 32 -5.48 16.77 9.03
C ASP A 32 -6.01 15.67 8.10
N GLU A 33 -7.32 15.70 7.86
CA GLU A 33 -8.02 14.92 6.83
C GLU A 33 -9.01 15.86 6.13
N SER A 34 -8.65 16.31 4.94
CA SER A 34 -9.59 16.93 4.01
C SER A 34 -10.23 15.82 3.19
N VAL A 35 -11.48 15.99 2.70
CA VAL A 35 -12.35 14.90 2.16
C VAL A 35 -11.63 13.83 1.32
N ASP A 36 -10.62 14.23 0.53
CA ASP A 36 -9.88 13.34 -0.38
C ASP A 36 -8.38 13.20 -0.07
N TRP A 37 -7.90 13.80 1.03
CA TRP A 37 -6.48 13.91 1.38
C TRP A 37 -6.25 13.73 2.87
N ASP A 38 -5.35 12.81 3.23
CA ASP A 38 -4.76 12.75 4.55
C ASP A 38 -3.44 13.54 4.56
N VAL A 39 -3.25 14.40 5.57
CA VAL A 39 -2.04 15.21 5.73
C VAL A 39 -1.28 14.75 6.96
N PHE A 40 0.03 14.60 6.80
CA PHE A 40 0.95 14.16 7.84
C PHE A 40 2.07 15.17 8.00
N ALA A 41 2.49 15.40 9.24
CA ALA A 41 3.63 16.24 9.54
C ALA A 41 4.48 15.62 10.67
N GLU A 42 5.78 15.57 10.44
CA GLU A 42 6.77 15.09 11.40
C GLU A 42 7.77 16.20 11.72
N THR A 43 8.29 16.20 12.95
CA THR A 43 9.22 17.23 13.42
C THR A 43 10.68 16.78 13.43
N ASN A 44 10.95 15.46 13.38
CA ASN A 44 12.31 14.92 13.45
C ASN A 44 12.48 13.62 12.63
N PRO A 45 12.95 13.69 11.37
CA PRO A 45 13.28 14.92 10.64
C PRO A 45 12.03 15.74 10.32
N LYS A 46 12.18 17.06 10.14
CA LYS A 46 11.07 17.91 9.74
C LYS A 46 10.64 17.56 8.31
N GLN A 47 9.43 17.03 8.14
CA GLN A 47 8.84 16.69 6.85
C GLN A 47 7.31 16.82 6.91
N CYS A 48 6.69 17.09 5.77
CA CYS A 48 5.24 17.12 5.62
C CYS A 48 4.87 16.41 4.33
N TRP A 49 3.83 15.60 4.36
CA TRP A 49 3.31 14.98 3.16
C TRP A 49 1.79 14.88 3.21
N ALA A 50 1.18 15.03 2.04
CA ALA A 50 -0.23 14.75 1.84
C ALA A 50 -0.37 13.53 0.94
N VAL A 51 -1.32 12.65 1.22
CA VAL A 51 -1.62 11.46 0.41
C VAL A 51 -3.09 11.43 0.06
N SER A 52 -3.38 11.07 -1.19
CA SER A 52 -4.72 10.79 -1.69
C SER A 52 -4.74 9.41 -2.32
N ILE A 53 -5.79 8.64 -2.02
CA ILE A 53 -6.09 7.37 -2.65
C ILE A 53 -7.21 7.57 -3.68
N PRO A 54 -7.21 6.84 -4.79
CA PRO A 54 -8.24 7.00 -5.81
C PRO A 54 -9.61 6.54 -5.28
N LYS A 55 -10.66 7.33 -5.55
CA LYS A 55 -12.05 6.92 -5.29
C LYS A 55 -12.51 5.78 -6.20
N GLU A 56 -12.01 5.76 -7.42
CA GLU A 56 -12.35 4.78 -8.44
C GLU A 56 -11.11 4.44 -9.27
N THR A 57 -11.00 3.18 -9.70
CA THR A 57 -9.97 2.75 -10.65
C THR A 57 -10.58 1.89 -11.75
N VAL A 58 -10.39 2.30 -13.01
CA VAL A 58 -10.88 1.57 -14.18
C VAL A 58 -9.69 1.01 -14.95
N ASN A 59 -9.72 -0.29 -15.21
CA ASN A 59 -8.63 -0.99 -15.87
C ASN A 59 -9.07 -1.52 -17.20
N THR A 60 -8.36 -1.13 -18.26
CA THR A 60 -8.70 -1.53 -19.61
C THR A 60 -7.62 -2.40 -20.23
N ARG A 61 -8.01 -3.46 -20.92
CA ARG A 61 -7.16 -4.24 -21.82
C ARG A 61 -7.83 -4.33 -23.17
N ASN A 62 -7.15 -3.83 -24.22
CA ASN A 62 -7.70 -3.79 -25.58
C ASN A 62 -9.08 -3.10 -25.64
N GLY A 63 -9.25 -1.99 -24.93
CA GLY A 63 -10.50 -1.21 -24.88
C GLY A 63 -11.62 -1.82 -24.04
N ARG A 64 -11.40 -2.94 -23.34
CA ARG A 64 -12.40 -3.58 -22.47
C ARG A 64 -12.01 -3.46 -21.01
N VAL A 65 -12.99 -3.19 -20.14
CA VAL A 65 -12.78 -3.21 -18.69
C VAL A 65 -12.44 -4.63 -18.24
N VAL A 66 -11.39 -4.77 -17.44
CA VAL A 66 -10.90 -6.05 -16.92
C VAL A 66 -10.71 -6.00 -15.42
N ALA A 67 -11.07 -7.10 -14.74
CA ALA A 67 -10.70 -7.31 -13.35
C ALA A 67 -9.22 -7.69 -13.27
N VAL A 68 -8.51 -7.12 -12.31
CA VAL A 68 -7.08 -7.31 -12.12
C VAL A 68 -6.73 -7.33 -10.63
N ARG A 69 -5.59 -7.93 -10.29
CA ARG A 69 -5.00 -7.82 -8.95
C ARG A 69 -3.83 -6.84 -9.02
N ARG A 70 -3.84 -5.82 -8.16
CA ARG A 70 -2.84 -4.73 -8.10
C ARG A 70 -2.45 -4.49 -6.65
N GLY A 71 -1.33 -3.81 -6.45
CA GLY A 71 -0.99 -3.18 -5.17
C GLY A 71 -1.72 -1.86 -4.97
N ASP A 72 -1.40 -1.19 -3.88
CA ASP A 72 -2.02 0.09 -3.50
C ASP A 72 -1.71 1.19 -4.51
N ILE A 73 -2.66 2.13 -4.64
CA ILE A 73 -2.51 3.33 -5.47
C ILE A 73 -2.57 4.54 -4.55
N ALA A 74 -1.57 5.40 -4.69
CA ALA A 74 -1.44 6.61 -3.90
C ALA A 74 -0.84 7.73 -4.74
N LEU A 75 -1.43 8.92 -4.65
CA LEU A 75 -0.84 10.17 -5.06
C LEU A 75 -0.35 10.89 -3.81
N MET A 76 0.93 11.24 -3.75
CA MET A 76 1.53 11.91 -2.62
C MET A 76 2.19 13.21 -3.05
N VAL A 77 2.12 14.22 -2.19
CA VAL A 77 2.87 15.47 -2.30
C VAL A 77 3.79 15.56 -1.10
N VAL A 78 5.10 15.66 -1.33
CA VAL A 78 6.13 15.65 -0.29
C VAL A 78 6.82 17.00 -0.19
N TYR A 79 7.00 17.47 1.05
CA TYR A 79 7.81 18.63 1.42
C TYR A 79 8.86 18.19 2.44
N ASP A 80 10.13 18.19 2.02
CA ASP A 80 11.28 17.90 2.88
C ASP A 80 12.31 19.04 2.77
N PRO A 81 12.33 19.96 3.75
CA PRO A 81 13.30 21.06 3.79
C PRO A 81 14.76 20.59 3.87
N ASN A 82 15.06 19.45 4.50
CA ASN A 82 16.43 18.96 4.65
C ASN A 82 16.99 18.48 3.31
N ALA A 83 16.15 17.82 2.51
CA ALA A 83 16.46 17.42 1.14
C ALA A 83 16.22 18.54 0.10
N LYS A 84 15.78 19.73 0.51
CA LYS A 84 15.38 20.86 -0.36
C LYS A 84 14.27 20.48 -1.35
N VAL A 85 13.38 19.59 -0.95
CA VAL A 85 12.21 19.16 -1.73
C VAL A 85 11.01 20.01 -1.34
N ASN A 86 10.40 20.65 -2.33
CA ASN A 86 9.24 21.53 -2.14
C ASN A 86 8.14 21.12 -3.13
N GLY A 87 7.20 20.28 -2.67
CA GLY A 87 6.07 19.83 -3.47
C GLY A 87 6.43 18.76 -4.51
N GLN A 88 7.28 17.79 -4.15
CA GLN A 88 7.53 16.65 -5.03
C GLN A 88 6.28 15.77 -5.13
N ILE A 89 5.87 15.47 -6.36
CA ILE A 89 4.79 14.53 -6.63
C ILE A 89 5.36 13.12 -6.69
N VAL A 90 4.75 12.21 -5.94
CA VAL A 90 5.04 10.77 -5.98
C VAL A 90 3.74 10.04 -6.31
N PHE A 91 3.78 9.15 -7.29
CA PHE A 91 2.64 8.35 -7.68
C PHE A 91 2.99 6.87 -7.65
N THR A 92 2.20 6.10 -6.91
CA THR A 92 2.24 4.64 -6.94
C THR A 92 1.04 4.15 -7.74
N GLY A 93 1.28 3.49 -8.88
CA GLY A 93 0.22 3.00 -9.78
C GLY A 93 -0.31 1.60 -9.48
N GLY A 94 0.13 0.97 -8.39
CA GLY A 94 -0.22 -0.40 -8.02
C GLY A 94 0.44 -1.50 -8.88
N TYR A 95 1.28 -1.11 -9.85
CA TYR A 95 2.13 -2.00 -10.66
C TYR A 95 3.50 -1.37 -10.89
N PRO A 96 4.53 -2.19 -11.15
CA PRO A 96 5.75 -1.71 -11.75
C PRO A 96 5.46 -1.07 -13.11
N PHE A 97 6.10 0.06 -13.40
CA PHE A 97 6.15 0.61 -14.74
C PHE A 97 6.94 -0.34 -15.66
N ALA A 98 6.55 -0.40 -16.94
CA ALA A 98 7.29 -1.21 -17.90
C ALA A 98 8.72 -0.66 -18.04
N PRO A 99 9.73 -1.53 -18.25
CA PRO A 99 11.07 -1.07 -18.57
C PRO A 99 11.04 -0.09 -19.75
N ASP A 100 11.83 0.98 -19.65
CA ASP A 100 11.96 2.02 -20.67
C ASP A 100 10.66 2.75 -21.04
N SER A 101 9.63 2.68 -20.20
CA SER A 101 8.39 3.45 -20.37
C SER A 101 8.48 4.86 -19.75
N THR A 102 7.73 5.78 -20.32
CA THR A 102 7.52 7.13 -19.77
C THR A 102 6.16 7.22 -19.08
N VAL A 103 6.07 8.08 -18.08
CA VAL A 103 4.81 8.41 -17.39
C VAL A 103 4.44 9.83 -17.76
N ASP A 104 3.26 10.00 -18.35
CA ASP A 104 2.67 11.31 -18.59
C ASP A 104 1.76 11.67 -17.42
N LEU A 105 1.98 12.86 -16.85
CA LEU A 105 1.13 13.44 -15.81
C LEU A 105 0.51 14.73 -16.33
N THR A 106 -0.81 14.73 -16.47
CA THR A 106 -1.59 15.93 -16.81
C THR A 106 -2.32 16.42 -15.57
N ILE A 107 -2.14 17.69 -15.23
CA ILE A 107 -2.83 18.36 -14.13
C ILE A 107 -3.75 19.41 -14.74
N ASP A 108 -5.02 19.42 -14.33
CA ASP A 108 -6.06 20.36 -14.78
C ASP A 108 -6.31 20.43 -16.30
N GLY A 109 -5.81 19.46 -17.06
CA GLY A 109 -6.15 19.28 -18.48
C GLY A 109 -5.49 20.26 -19.45
N ASN A 110 -4.37 20.89 -19.08
CA ASN A 110 -3.54 21.70 -19.98
C ASN A 110 -2.29 20.95 -20.46
#